data_AF-A0A0H4X2Z2-F1
#
_entry.id   AF-A0A0H4X2Z2-F1
#
_cell.length_a   1.000
_cell.length_b   1.000
_cell.length_c   1.000
_cell.angle_alpha   90.00
_cell.angle_beta   90.00
_cell.angle_gamma   90.00
#
_symmetry.space_group_name_H-M   'P 1'
#
loop_
_entity.id
_entity.type
_entity.pdbx_description
1 polymer ?
#
loop_
_entity_poly.entity_id
_entity_poly.type
_entity_poly.pdbx_seq_one_letter_code
_entity_poly.pdbx_strand_id
1 'polypeptide(L)'
;MSSPLTVKVRRVRTHAEPLPLPRYETAQAAGLDLRADIEGERVLGPLERMAVPTGLALALPPGYEGQVRPRSGLALRHGVTLLNAPGTVDADYRGEVQVVLVNLSNEPFTLRRGDRVAQLVVAAAPQAALVEVEVLEETPRGEGGFGSTGR
;
A
#
# COMPACT_ATOMS: atom_id res chain seq x y z
N MET A 1 14.38 10.30 23.16
CA MET A 1 13.99 9.95 21.78
C MET A 1 13.05 8.77 21.86
N SER A 2 11.86 8.84 21.25
CA SER A 2 10.95 7.68 21.21
C SER A 2 11.65 6.52 20.51
N SER A 3 11.53 5.30 21.04
CA SER A 3 12.03 4.11 20.37
C SER A 3 11.41 3.98 18.97
N PRO A 4 12.17 3.50 17.97
CA PRO A 4 11.61 3.32 16.63
C PRO A 4 10.45 2.32 16.67
N LEU A 5 9.38 2.64 15.92
CA LEU A 5 8.24 1.76 15.75
C LEU A 5 8.71 0.40 15.20
N THR A 6 8.37 -0.69 15.89
CA THR A 6 8.76 -2.04 15.48
C THR A 6 7.57 -2.79 14.92
N VAL A 7 7.70 -3.30 13.69
CA VAL A 7 6.70 -4.16 13.04
C VAL A 7 7.27 -5.57 12.94
N LYS A 8 6.55 -6.57 13.45
CA LYS A 8 6.97 -7.97 13.31
C LYS A 8 6.58 -8.46 11.91
N VAL A 9 7.47 -9.18 11.24
CA VAL A 9 7.27 -9.67 9.87
C VAL A 9 7.50 -11.18 9.84
N ARG A 10 6.60 -11.92 9.18
CA ARG A 10 6.72 -13.36 8.94
C ARG A 10 6.71 -13.63 7.44
N ARG A 11 7.62 -14.47 6.96
CA ARG A 11 7.57 -15.00 5.60
C ARG A 11 6.54 -16.11 5.52
N VAL A 12 5.64 -16.06 4.56
CA VAL A 12 4.55 -17.05 4.39
C VAL A 12 4.74 -17.96 3.17
N ARG A 13 5.69 -17.66 2.30
CA ARG A 13 6.05 -18.46 1.12
C ARG A 13 7.39 -19.16 1.31
N THR A 14 7.54 -20.34 0.73
CA THR A 14 8.68 -21.25 0.92
C THR A 14 9.54 -21.37 -0.35
N HIS A 15 9.99 -20.24 -0.90
CA HIS A 15 11.00 -20.27 -1.96
C HIS A 15 12.38 -20.60 -1.38
N ALA A 16 13.19 -21.36 -2.13
CA ALA A 16 14.56 -21.73 -1.73
C ALA A 16 15.41 -20.49 -1.41
N GLU A 17 15.23 -19.43 -2.19
CA GLU A 17 15.84 -18.12 -1.96
C GLU A 17 14.78 -17.11 -1.53
N PRO A 18 14.78 -16.66 -0.26
CA PRO A 18 13.86 -15.65 0.21
C PRO A 18 14.27 -14.26 -0.28
N LEU A 19 13.32 -13.45 -0.74
CA LEU A 19 13.57 -12.04 -1.06
C LEU A 19 14.04 -11.26 0.19
N PRO A 20 14.88 -10.21 0.04
CA PRO A 20 15.21 -9.35 1.17
C PRO A 20 13.95 -8.75 1.79
N LEU A 21 13.96 -8.52 3.11
CA LEU A 21 12.88 -7.78 3.75
C LEU A 21 12.80 -6.35 3.17
N PRO A 22 11.60 -5.75 3.12
CA PRO A 22 11.43 -4.35 2.75
C PRO A 22 12.29 -3.44 3.64
N ARG A 23 12.88 -2.42 3.05
CA ARG A 23 13.68 -1.41 3.76
C ARG A 23 13.36 -0.01 3.24
N TYR A 24 13.70 0.99 4.03
CA TYR A 24 13.71 2.37 3.59
C TYR A 24 14.92 2.57 2.67
N GLU A 25 14.69 3.00 1.43
CA GLU A 25 15.77 3.16 0.44
C GLU A 25 16.60 4.43 0.68
N THR A 26 16.09 5.38 1.47
CA THR A 26 16.82 6.59 1.91
C THR A 26 16.49 6.90 3.36
N ALA A 27 17.30 7.72 4.03
CA ALA A 27 17.15 8.05 5.45
C ALA A 27 15.83 8.77 5.80
N GLN A 28 15.20 9.41 4.83
CA GLN A 28 13.94 10.15 5.00
C GLN A 28 12.78 9.56 4.17
N ALA A 29 12.95 8.34 3.65
CA ALA A 29 11.88 7.68 2.92
C ALA A 29 10.69 7.41 3.86
N ALA A 30 9.48 7.76 3.41
CA ALA A 30 8.26 7.52 4.18
C ALA A 30 7.82 6.05 4.13
N GLY A 31 8.16 5.33 3.07
CA GLY A 31 7.70 3.97 2.80
C GLY A 31 8.81 2.96 2.52
N LEU A 32 8.46 1.69 2.72
CA LEU A 32 9.28 0.50 2.48
C LEU A 32 8.87 -0.13 1.15
N ASP A 33 9.80 -0.35 0.22
CA ASP A 33 9.46 -0.97 -1.07
C ASP A 33 9.03 -2.45 -0.88
N LEU A 34 7.82 -2.78 -1.31
CA LEU A 34 7.28 -4.14 -1.34
C LEU A 34 7.61 -4.82 -2.67
N ARG A 35 7.99 -6.09 -2.62
CA ARG A 35 8.43 -6.86 -3.78
C ARG A 35 7.44 -7.96 -4.15
N ALA A 36 7.33 -8.27 -5.44
CA ALA A 36 6.51 -9.37 -5.93
C ALA A 36 7.15 -10.73 -5.59
N ASP A 37 6.46 -11.53 -4.77
CA ASP A 37 6.83 -12.90 -4.41
C ASP A 37 6.03 -13.93 -5.24
N ILE A 38 6.21 -13.85 -6.56
CA ILE A 38 5.50 -14.67 -7.56
C ILE A 38 6.40 -15.77 -8.14
N GLU A 39 5.77 -16.80 -8.69
CA GLU A 39 6.42 -17.87 -9.46
C GLU A 39 6.41 -17.57 -10.97
N GLY A 40 7.58 -17.66 -11.59
CA GLY A 40 7.75 -17.35 -13.01
C GLY A 40 7.45 -15.89 -13.34
N GLU A 41 7.20 -15.62 -14.62
CA GLU A 41 6.73 -14.32 -15.08
C GLU A 41 5.19 -14.28 -15.09
N ARG A 42 4.64 -13.09 -14.90
CA ARG A 42 3.20 -12.81 -15.06
C ARG A 42 3.04 -11.58 -15.93
N VAL A 43 2.11 -11.62 -16.86
CA VAL A 43 1.79 -10.47 -17.72
C VAL A 43 0.45 -9.89 -17.25
N LEU A 44 0.41 -8.58 -17.08
CA LEU A 44 -0.78 -7.81 -16.75
C LEU A 44 -1.16 -6.97 -17.99
N GLY A 45 -2.20 -7.41 -18.70
CA GLY A 45 -2.69 -6.73 -19.89
C GLY A 45 -3.37 -5.39 -19.58
N PRO A 46 -3.65 -4.57 -20.61
CA PRO A 46 -4.44 -3.34 -20.46
C PRO A 46 -5.77 -3.59 -19.74
N LEU A 47 -6.08 -2.76 -18.75
CA LEU A 47 -7.27 -2.82 -17.89
C LEU A 47 -7.43 -4.11 -17.06
N GLU A 48 -6.43 -4.99 -17.07
CA GLU A 48 -6.40 -6.15 -16.19
C GLU A 48 -5.95 -5.78 -14.77
N ARG A 49 -6.32 -6.63 -13.81
CA ARG A 49 -5.95 -6.52 -12.40
C ARG A 49 -5.46 -7.84 -11.85
N MET A 50 -4.49 -7.78 -10.95
CA MET A 50 -3.90 -8.96 -10.31
C MET A 50 -3.57 -8.67 -8.85
N ALA A 51 -3.94 -9.59 -7.97
CA ALA A 51 -3.40 -9.62 -6.61
C ALA A 51 -1.99 -10.23 -6.65
N VAL A 52 -0.98 -9.40 -6.42
CA VAL A 52 0.42 -9.79 -6.42
C VAL A 52 0.87 -10.07 -4.99
N PRO A 53 1.26 -11.31 -4.66
CA PRO A 53 1.75 -11.63 -3.33
C PRO A 53 3.07 -10.96 -3.00
N THR A 54 3.28 -10.62 -1.74
CA THR A 54 4.56 -10.07 -1.24
C THR A 54 5.42 -11.09 -0.50
N GLY A 55 4.85 -12.25 -0.15
CA GLY A 55 5.50 -13.26 0.68
C GLY A 55 5.46 -12.95 2.17
N LEU A 56 4.86 -11.83 2.58
CA LEU A 56 4.98 -11.29 3.92
C LEU A 56 3.63 -11.18 4.62
N ALA A 57 3.57 -11.66 5.86
CA ALA A 57 2.55 -11.30 6.83
C ALA A 57 3.15 -10.32 7.84
N LEU A 58 2.36 -9.36 8.28
CA LEU A 58 2.78 -8.30 9.20
C LEU A 58 2.00 -8.40 10.51
N ALA A 59 2.61 -7.91 11.58
CA ALA A 59 1.90 -7.61 12.82
C ALA A 59 2.25 -6.18 13.22
N LEU A 60 1.35 -5.26 12.84
CA LEU A 60 1.44 -3.85 13.18
C LEU A 60 0.97 -3.65 14.63
N PRO A 61 1.50 -2.64 15.33
CA PRO A 61 1.02 -2.30 16.66
C PRO A 61 -0.42 -1.77 16.63
N PRO A 62 -1.23 -1.97 17.68
CA PRO A 62 -2.55 -1.36 17.80
C PRO A 62 -2.49 0.17 17.63
N GLY A 63 -3.51 0.74 16.97
CA GLY A 63 -3.56 2.17 16.64
C GLY A 63 -2.73 2.57 15.42
N TYR A 64 -2.19 1.60 14.66
CA TYR A 64 -1.50 1.82 13.40
C TYR A 64 -2.11 0.97 12.28
N GLU A 65 -2.03 1.47 11.05
CA GLU A 65 -2.32 0.72 9.84
C GLU A 65 -1.10 0.67 8.92
N GLY A 66 -1.10 -0.29 8.00
CA GLY A 66 -0.18 -0.34 6.88
C GLY A 66 -0.87 0.18 5.62
N GLN A 67 -0.34 1.26 5.04
CA GLN A 67 -0.85 1.83 3.80
C GLN A 67 0.02 1.39 2.63
N VAL A 68 -0.52 0.50 1.80
CA VAL A 68 0.11 0.03 0.56
C VAL A 68 -0.19 1.05 -0.55
N ARG A 69 0.86 1.75 -0.99
CA ARG A 69 0.76 2.87 -1.93
C ARG A 69 1.46 2.56 -3.27
N PRO A 70 1.00 3.16 -4.38
CA PRO A 70 1.68 3.06 -5.67
C PRO A 70 3.10 3.64 -5.63
N ARG A 71 3.98 3.12 -6.50
CA ARG A 71 5.29 3.72 -6.77
C ARG A 71 5.15 4.66 -7.96
N SER A 72 5.54 5.92 -7.80
CA SER A 72 5.38 6.96 -8.83
C SER A 72 6.00 6.56 -10.18
N GLY A 73 7.14 5.88 -10.14
CA GLY A 73 7.81 5.41 -11.35
C GLY A 73 7.02 4.37 -12.16
N LEU A 74 6.28 3.48 -11.49
CA LEU A 74 5.41 2.50 -12.17
C LEU A 74 4.17 3.20 -12.75
N ALA A 75 3.56 4.09 -11.98
CA ALA A 75 2.39 4.85 -12.40
C ALA A 75 2.69 5.70 -13.65
N LEU A 76 3.78 6.48 -13.62
CA LEU A 76 4.10 7.40 -14.71
C LEU A 76 4.63 6.68 -15.96
N ARG A 77 5.52 5.68 -15.82
CA ARG A 77 6.19 5.06 -16.97
C ARG A 77 5.45 3.89 -17.58
N HIS A 78 4.59 3.21 -16.82
CA HIS A 78 3.92 1.99 -17.26
C HIS A 78 2.39 2.04 -17.11
N GLY A 79 1.83 3.14 -16.58
CA GLY A 79 0.40 3.23 -16.25
C GLY A 79 -0.05 2.19 -15.22
N VAL A 80 0.88 1.60 -14.46
CA VAL A 80 0.58 0.58 -13.45
C VAL A 80 0.43 1.24 -12.09
N THR A 81 -0.73 1.03 -11.48
CA THR A 81 -1.04 1.53 -10.14
C THR A 81 -1.72 0.43 -9.30
N LEU A 82 -2.18 0.78 -8.11
CA LEU A 82 -2.94 -0.11 -7.25
C LEU A 82 -4.42 0.25 -7.37
N LEU A 83 -5.27 -0.75 -7.61
CA LEU A 83 -6.70 -0.55 -7.81
C LEU A 83 -7.39 0.00 -6.55
N ASN A 84 -6.91 -0.41 -5.38
CA ASN A 84 -7.43 -0.02 -4.08
C ASN A 84 -6.54 1.00 -3.37
N ALA A 85 -5.76 1.82 -4.10
CA ALA A 85 -4.81 2.75 -3.50
C ALA A 85 -5.50 3.86 -2.66
N PRO A 86 -4.98 4.18 -1.45
CA PRO A 86 -4.04 3.37 -0.67
C PRO A 86 -4.73 2.10 -0.13
N GLY A 87 -4.07 0.94 -0.29
CA GLY A 87 -4.58 -0.31 0.28
C GLY A 87 -4.33 -0.36 1.78
N THR A 88 -5.36 -0.66 2.58
CA THR A 88 -5.26 -0.74 4.04
C THR A 88 -4.90 -2.15 4.50
N VAL A 89 -3.91 -2.24 5.40
CA VAL A 89 -3.54 -3.44 6.14
C VAL A 89 -3.80 -3.18 7.62
N ASP A 90 -4.81 -3.84 8.17
CA ASP A 90 -5.22 -3.68 9.56
C ASP A 90 -4.20 -4.25 10.57
N ALA A 91 -4.21 -3.72 11.79
CA ALA A 91 -3.26 -4.10 12.83
C ALA A 91 -3.39 -5.56 13.29
N ASP A 92 -4.58 -6.14 13.18
CA ASP A 92 -4.90 -7.52 13.55
C ASP A 92 -4.82 -8.50 12.36
N TYR A 93 -4.60 -8.00 11.14
CA TYR A 93 -4.41 -8.85 9.97
C TYR A 93 -3.10 -9.65 10.05
N ARG A 94 -3.19 -10.98 9.86
CA ARG A 94 -2.02 -11.90 9.88
C ARG A 94 -1.87 -12.73 8.61
N GLY A 95 -2.71 -12.45 7.61
CA GLY A 95 -2.59 -13.03 6.29
C GLY A 95 -1.42 -12.42 5.50
N GLU A 96 -1.25 -12.91 4.28
CA GLU A 96 -0.24 -12.39 3.36
C GLU A 96 -0.68 -11.03 2.80
N VAL A 97 0.17 -10.01 2.92
CA VAL A 97 -0.05 -8.73 2.25
C VAL A 97 0.00 -8.96 0.74
N GLN A 98 -1.11 -8.71 0.05
CA GLN A 98 -1.22 -8.73 -1.40
C GLN A 98 -1.27 -7.29 -1.94
N VAL A 99 -0.65 -7.06 -3.10
CA VAL A 99 -0.70 -5.79 -3.82
C VAL A 99 -1.66 -5.94 -5.00
N VAL A 100 -2.80 -5.25 -4.97
CA VAL A 100 -3.79 -5.33 -6.05
C VAL A 100 -3.40 -4.37 -7.18
N LEU A 101 -2.57 -4.84 -8.11
CA LEU A 101 -2.15 -4.05 -9.25
C LEU A 101 -3.26 -3.95 -10.30
N VAL A 102 -3.32 -2.81 -10.98
CA VAL A 102 -4.10 -2.59 -12.20
C VAL A 102 -3.23 -1.89 -13.23
N ASN A 103 -3.34 -2.33 -14.48
CA ASN A 103 -2.68 -1.68 -15.61
C ASN A 103 -3.67 -0.75 -16.33
N LEU A 104 -3.45 0.56 -16.22
CA LEU A 104 -4.27 1.58 -16.88
C LEU A 104 -3.64 2.10 -18.18
N SER A 105 -2.55 1.48 -18.64
CA SER A 105 -1.95 1.77 -19.93
C SER A 105 -2.55 0.92 -21.05
N ASN A 106 -2.13 1.20 -22.28
CA ASN A 106 -2.47 0.42 -23.47
C ASN A 106 -1.41 -0.65 -23.81
N GLU A 107 -0.39 -0.82 -22.97
CA GLU A 107 0.70 -1.76 -23.19
C GLU A 107 0.72 -2.85 -22.09
N PRO A 108 1.05 -4.11 -22.40
CA PRO A 108 1.16 -5.14 -21.38
C PRO A 108 2.35 -4.87 -20.44
N PHE A 109 2.16 -5.11 -19.14
CA PHE A 109 3.22 -5.00 -18.14
C PHE A 109 3.66 -6.39 -17.66
N THR A 110 4.97 -6.68 -17.73
CA THR A 110 5.52 -7.96 -17.26
C THR A 110 6.06 -7.81 -15.85
N LEU A 111 5.53 -8.61 -14.93
CA LEU A 111 5.95 -8.76 -13.54
C LEU A 111 6.92 -9.93 -13.41
N ARG A 112 8.02 -9.69 -12.70
CA ARG A 112 9.00 -10.69 -12.31
C ARG A 112 9.11 -10.79 -10.80
N ARG A 113 9.56 -11.96 -10.35
CA ARG A 113 9.93 -12.18 -8.96
C ARG A 113 10.95 -11.14 -8.49
N GLY A 114 10.69 -10.47 -7.37
CA GLY A 114 11.57 -9.49 -6.77
C GLY A 114 11.38 -8.05 -7.26
N ASP A 115 10.55 -7.82 -8.28
CA ASP A 115 10.19 -6.49 -8.74
C ASP A 115 9.55 -5.69 -7.62
N ARG A 116 9.93 -4.41 -7.50
CA ARG A 116 9.37 -3.49 -6.50
C ARG A 116 8.05 -2.93 -7.03
N VAL A 117 6.93 -3.44 -6.52
CA VAL A 117 5.59 -3.20 -7.08
C VAL A 117 4.77 -2.17 -6.33
N ALA A 118 5.04 -1.97 -5.04
CA ALA A 118 4.35 -1.01 -4.18
C ALA A 118 5.29 -0.51 -3.09
N GLN A 119 4.83 0.42 -2.27
CA GLN A 119 5.52 0.83 -1.04
C GLN A 119 4.55 0.79 0.14
N LEU A 120 5.03 0.36 1.30
CA LEU A 120 4.27 0.32 2.55
C LEU A 120 4.64 1.53 3.41
N VAL A 121 3.66 2.34 3.78
CA VAL A 121 3.80 3.39 4.80
C VAL A 121 3.08 2.91 6.06
N VAL A 122 3.75 2.94 7.21
CA VAL A 122 3.09 2.65 8.50
C VAL A 122 2.59 3.96 9.09
N ALA A 123 1.29 4.07 9.31
CA ALA A 123 0.63 5.32 9.72
C ALA A 123 -0.19 5.10 10.99
N ALA A 124 -0.31 6.15 11.81
CA ALA A 124 -1.23 6.13 12.94
C ALA A 124 -2.68 6.15 12.43
N ALA A 125 -3.53 5.30 13.01
CA ALA A 125 -4.94 5.13 12.67
C ALA A 125 -5.76 5.10 13.96
N PRO A 126 -6.11 6.27 14.53
CA PRO A 126 -6.95 6.33 15.73
C PRO A 126 -8.37 5.85 15.41
N GLN A 127 -8.91 4.99 16.27
CA GLN A 127 -10.32 4.60 16.19
C GLN A 127 -11.20 5.73 16.74
N ALA A 128 -12.20 6.16 15.97
CA ALA A 128 -13.14 7.19 16.38
C ALA A 128 -14.38 6.57 17.03
N ALA A 129 -14.87 7.19 18.11
CA ALA A 129 -16.22 6.98 18.60
C ALA A 129 -17.15 7.96 17.88
N LEU A 130 -18.18 7.44 17.20
CA LEU A 130 -19.17 8.27 16.51
C LEU A 130 -20.26 8.73 17.49
N VAL A 131 -20.58 10.03 17.47
CA VAL A 131 -21.65 10.63 18.25
C VAL A 131 -22.58 11.36 17.28
N GLU A 132 -23.84 10.94 17.21
CA GLU A 132 -24.85 11.56 16.36
C GLU A 132 -25.36 12.87 16.99
N VAL A 133 -25.50 13.92 16.18
CA VAL A 133 -25.95 15.26 16.60
C VAL A 133 -26.88 15.85 15.54
N GLU A 134 -27.77 16.75 15.95
CA GLU A 134 -28.70 17.42 15.02
C GLU A 134 -28.01 18.49 14.15
N VAL A 135 -26.97 19.15 14.68
CA VAL A 135 -26.27 20.26 14.02
C VAL A 135 -24.76 20.14 14.26
N LEU A 136 -23.98 20.36 13.20
CA LEU A 136 -22.51 20.50 13.26
C LEU A 136 -22.11 21.96 13.40
N GLU A 137 -20.94 22.22 13.99
CA GLU A 137 -20.37 23.57 14.10
C GLU A 137 -20.09 24.18 12.71
N GLU A 138 -20.34 25.48 12.56
CA GLU A 138 -20.01 26.19 11.32
C GLU A 138 -18.50 26.33 11.14
N THR A 139 -18.03 26.17 9.90
CA THR A 139 -16.64 26.42 9.52
C THR A 139 -16.59 27.31 8.28
N PRO A 140 -15.48 28.05 8.04
CA PRO A 140 -15.34 28.84 6.81
C PRO A 140 -15.46 28.03 5.51
N ARG A 141 -15.20 26.72 5.55
CA ARG A 141 -15.37 25.82 4.40
C ARG A 141 -16.84 25.39 4.20
N GLY A 142 -17.60 25.27 5.29
CA GLY A 142 -18.98 24.78 5.26
C GLY A 142 -19.14 23.49 4.46
N GLU A 143 -20.14 23.46 3.59
CA GLU A 143 -20.46 22.34 2.70
C GLU A 143 -19.60 22.31 1.41
N GLY A 144 -18.60 23.18 1.27
CA GLY A 144 -17.77 23.29 0.07
C GLY A 144 -16.86 22.07 -0.19
N GLY A 145 -17.09 21.35 -1.30
CA GLY A 145 -16.31 20.21 -1.77
C GLY A 145 -15.98 20.25 -3.27
N PHE A 146 -15.27 19.23 -3.77
CA PHE A 146 -15.02 19.00 -5.20
C PHE A 146 -14.47 20.20 -6.01
N GLY A 147 -13.42 20.84 -5.50
CA GLY A 147 -12.81 21.99 -6.19
C GLY A 147 -13.48 23.33 -5.88
N SER A 148 -14.28 23.42 -4.82
CA SER A 148 -14.92 24.66 -4.35
C SER A 148 -13.97 25.84 -4.11
N THR A 149 -12.66 25.60 -4.00
CA THR A 149 -11.61 26.62 -3.86
C THR A 149 -10.85 26.93 -5.15
N GLY A 150 -11.20 26.30 -6.29
CA GLY A 150 -10.46 26.39 -7.55
C GLY A 150 -11.32 26.73 -8.77
N ARG A 151 -10.86 27.71 -9.56
CA ARG A 151 -11.19 27.85 -10.98
C ARG A 151 -10.35 26.89 -11.81
#